data_AF-A0A7J2MHK7-F1
#
_entry.id   AF-A0A7J2MHK7-F1
#
_cell.length_a   1.000
_cell.length_b   1.000
_cell.length_c   1.000
_cell.angle_alpha   90.00
_cell.angle_beta   90.00
_cell.angle_gamma   90.00
#
_symmetry.space_group_name_H-M   'P 1'
#
loop_
_entity.id
_entity.type
_entity.pdbx_description
1 polymer ?
#
loop_
_entity_poly.entity_id
_entity_poly.type
_entity_poly.pdbx_seq_one_letter_code
_entity_poly.pdbx_strand_id
1 'polypeptide(L)'
;VNVSNLNRQILHWSDDVLRMKIDSTREKLVKINPDVEIEVIAEKIDEDNASELVGDSDLIVDAMDNFHARYLLNKVAIVRNIPLFHGAVHGFVGQVTTVIPGETACLRCIFPNDPPEGVFPIIGATCGVVASIQVTEVLKYISSTGTLATNRLLFWDGAATTMSEIPVERDPGCLDCKDAGVD
;
A
#
# COMPACT_ATOMS: atom_id res chain seq x y z
N VAL A 1 18.46 6.51 -2.93
CA VAL A 1 17.72 7.55 -3.68
C VAL A 1 18.36 7.67 -5.05
N ASN A 2 17.55 7.78 -6.10
CA ASN A 2 18.01 7.95 -7.48
C ASN A 2 17.35 9.21 -8.06
N VAL A 3 18.08 9.94 -8.91
CA VAL A 3 17.57 11.16 -9.58
C VAL A 3 16.27 10.90 -10.35
N SER A 4 16.11 9.72 -10.95
CA SER A 4 14.90 9.33 -11.69
C SER A 4 13.65 9.16 -10.81
N ASN A 5 13.81 9.19 -9.48
CA ASN A 5 12.70 9.08 -8.54
C ASN A 5 12.24 10.44 -7.99
N LEU A 6 13.03 11.50 -8.14
CA LEU A 6 12.74 12.81 -7.55
C LEU A 6 11.50 13.47 -8.15
N ASN A 7 11.06 13.04 -9.34
CA ASN A 7 9.83 13.53 -9.97
C ASN A 7 8.53 13.09 -9.25
N ARG A 8 8.61 12.10 -8.34
CA ARG A 8 7.44 11.52 -7.65
C ARG A 8 7.66 11.17 -6.18
N GLN A 9 8.91 11.02 -5.74
CA GLN A 9 9.25 10.77 -4.34
C GLN A 9 9.58 12.08 -3.64
N ILE A 10 8.54 12.89 -3.37
CA ILE A 10 8.67 14.28 -2.88
C ILE A 10 9.37 14.41 -1.52
N LEU A 11 9.48 13.31 -0.77
CA LEU A 11 10.25 13.28 0.48
C LEU A 11 11.77 13.32 0.22
N HIS A 12 12.26 12.96 -0.96
CA HIS A 12 13.69 13.00 -1.28
C HIS A 12 14.03 14.25 -2.10
N TRP A 13 15.20 14.84 -1.85
CA TRP A 13 15.69 16.04 -2.52
C TRP A 13 16.98 15.73 -3.28
N SER A 14 17.45 16.70 -4.08
CA SER A 14 18.67 16.54 -4.90
C SER A 14 19.90 16.13 -4.09
N ASP A 15 20.03 16.67 -2.87
CA ASP A 15 21.16 16.37 -1.99
C ASP A 15 21.13 14.95 -1.41
N ASP A 16 20.00 14.23 -1.56
CA ASP A 16 19.88 12.85 -1.07
C ASP A 16 20.27 11.79 -2.09
N VAL A 17 20.59 12.18 -3.33
CA VAL A 17 20.96 11.24 -4.39
C VAL A 17 22.14 10.37 -3.91
N LEU A 18 22.05 9.05 -4.17
CA LEU A 18 22.94 8.00 -3.66
C LEU A 18 22.78 7.59 -2.19
N ARG A 19 22.08 8.35 -1.33
CA ARG A 19 21.79 7.92 0.05
C ARG A 19 20.81 6.75 0.07
N MET A 20 20.78 5.94 1.12
CA MET A 20 19.69 4.97 1.30
C MET A 20 18.35 5.72 1.44
N LYS A 21 17.28 5.17 0.84
CA LYS A 21 15.95 5.80 0.91
C LYS A 21 15.50 5.92 2.36
N ILE A 22 15.70 4.85 3.14
CA ILE A 22 15.31 4.77 4.55
C ILE A 22 15.96 5.87 5.41
N ASP A 23 17.25 6.16 5.22
CA ASP A 23 17.96 7.19 5.99
C ASP A 23 17.42 8.59 5.66
N SER A 24 17.26 8.87 4.37
CA SER A 24 16.66 10.14 3.93
C SER A 24 15.22 10.29 4.44
N THR A 25 14.46 9.20 4.50
CA THR A 25 13.08 9.20 5.00
C THR A 25 13.06 9.52 6.48
N ARG A 26 13.81 8.76 7.30
CA ARG A 26 13.89 8.95 8.75
C ARG A 26 14.31 10.36 9.11
N GLU A 27 15.38 10.87 8.50
CA GLU A 27 15.88 12.21 8.78
C GLU A 27 14.80 13.28 8.61
N LYS A 28 13.97 13.17 7.58
CA LYS A 28 12.96 14.18 7.25
C LYS A 28 11.68 14.01 8.04
N LEU A 29 11.26 12.78 8.29
CA LEU A 29 10.08 12.53 9.12
C LEU A 29 10.33 12.99 10.58
N VAL A 30 11.51 12.76 11.14
CA VAL A 30 11.89 13.31 12.47
C VAL A 30 11.87 14.84 12.47
N LYS A 31 12.25 15.50 11.37
CA LYS A 31 12.16 16.97 11.24
C LYS A 31 10.72 17.47 11.10
N ILE A 32 9.83 16.67 10.51
CA ILE A 32 8.41 17.00 10.36
C ILE A 32 7.69 16.88 11.70
N ASN A 33 7.94 15.80 12.43
CA ASN A 33 7.39 15.58 13.75
C ASN A 33 8.44 14.89 14.64
N PRO A 34 9.05 15.59 15.61
CA PRO A 34 10.05 15.00 16.49
C PRO A 34 9.46 14.09 17.57
N ASP A 35 8.14 14.08 17.74
CA ASP A 35 7.46 13.32 18.80
C ASP A 35 7.12 11.88 18.37
N VAL A 36 7.39 11.50 17.11
CA VAL A 36 7.16 10.14 16.62
C VAL A 36 8.45 9.31 16.65
N GLU A 37 8.29 8.04 16.99
CA GLU A 37 9.35 7.05 16.84
C GLU A 37 9.38 6.53 15.41
N ILE A 38 10.59 6.43 14.84
CA ILE A 38 10.79 5.97 13.46
C ILE A 38 11.86 4.91 13.44
N GLU A 39 11.41 3.67 13.30
CA GLU A 39 12.25 2.53 13.01
C GLU A 39 12.42 2.38 11.49
N VAL A 40 13.65 2.11 11.06
CA VAL A 40 13.96 1.83 9.66
C VAL A 40 14.66 0.49 9.55
N ILE A 41 14.20 -0.34 8.64
CA ILE A 41 14.78 -1.65 8.39
C ILE A 41 15.35 -1.68 6.97
N ALA A 42 16.65 -1.96 6.88
CA ALA A 42 17.42 -1.93 5.65
C ALA A 42 17.39 -3.26 4.88
N GLU A 43 16.21 -3.88 4.83
CA GLU A 43 16.03 -5.21 4.26
C GLU A 43 15.01 -5.20 3.12
N LYS A 44 15.21 -6.10 2.16
CA LYS A 44 14.22 -6.36 1.14
C LYS A 44 13.23 -7.38 1.71
N ILE A 45 11.94 -7.06 1.64
CA ILE A 45 10.90 -8.00 2.02
C ILE A 45 10.83 -9.17 1.03
N ASP A 46 10.78 -10.39 1.55
CA ASP A 46 10.63 -11.64 0.83
C ASP A 46 9.86 -12.69 1.66
N GLU A 47 9.66 -13.88 1.11
CA GLU A 47 8.84 -14.92 1.76
C GLU A 47 9.43 -15.39 3.09
N ASP A 48 10.75 -15.28 3.27
CA ASP A 48 11.45 -15.78 4.45
C ASP A 48 11.38 -14.78 5.62
N ASN A 49 11.40 -13.47 5.33
CA ASN A 49 11.44 -12.43 6.37
C ASN A 49 10.15 -11.62 6.55
N ALA A 50 9.18 -11.66 5.62
CA ALA A 50 8.04 -10.74 5.66
C ALA A 50 7.21 -10.84 6.95
N SER A 51 6.99 -12.04 7.47
CA SER A 51 6.24 -12.24 8.70
C SER A 51 6.94 -11.62 9.91
N GLU A 52 8.27 -11.79 10.00
CA GLU A 52 9.10 -11.21 11.06
C GLU A 52 9.15 -9.70 10.96
N LEU A 53 9.40 -9.16 9.76
CA LEU A 53 9.47 -7.72 9.51
C LEU A 53 8.16 -6.99 9.82
N VAL A 54 7.02 -7.63 9.58
CA VAL A 54 5.72 -7.05 9.95
C VAL A 54 5.58 -6.95 11.48
N GLY A 55 6.24 -7.81 12.27
CA GLY A 55 6.30 -7.72 13.73
C GLY A 55 4.93 -7.50 14.38
N ASP A 56 4.84 -6.81 15.50
CA ASP A 56 3.55 -6.58 16.16
C ASP A 56 2.80 -5.34 15.60
N SER A 57 2.91 -5.08 14.29
CA SER A 57 2.27 -3.94 13.66
C SER A 57 0.74 -4.01 13.77
N ASP A 58 0.12 -2.89 14.15
CA ASP A 58 -1.35 -2.76 14.19
C ASP A 58 -1.98 -2.71 12.79
N LEU A 59 -1.22 -2.29 11.78
CA LEU A 59 -1.65 -2.17 10.39
C LEU A 59 -0.46 -2.17 9.41
N ILE A 60 -0.74 -2.48 8.15
CA ILE A 60 0.25 -2.44 7.05
C ILE A 60 -0.21 -1.44 5.99
N VAL A 61 0.70 -0.56 5.57
CA VAL A 61 0.51 0.32 4.40
C VAL A 61 1.31 -0.24 3.22
N ASP A 62 0.61 -0.77 2.22
CA ASP A 62 1.25 -1.27 0.99
C ASP A 62 1.60 -0.12 0.06
N ALA A 63 2.89 0.23 0.03
CA ALA A 63 3.49 1.17 -0.90
C ALA A 63 4.48 0.49 -1.87
N MET A 64 4.27 -0.79 -2.17
CA MET A 64 5.17 -1.59 -3.00
C MET A 64 4.99 -1.29 -4.49
N ASP A 65 6.11 -1.36 -5.22
CA ASP A 65 6.18 -1.04 -6.65
C ASP A 65 6.03 -2.26 -7.58
N ASN A 66 5.82 -3.45 -7.02
CA ASN A 66 5.69 -4.70 -7.77
C ASN A 66 4.64 -5.62 -7.14
N PHE A 67 3.94 -6.39 -7.98
CA PHE A 67 2.83 -7.24 -7.55
C PHE A 67 3.23 -8.38 -6.63
N HIS A 68 4.42 -8.97 -6.83
CA HIS A 68 4.92 -10.03 -5.96
C HIS A 68 4.95 -9.58 -4.49
N ALA A 69 5.57 -8.43 -4.20
CA ALA A 69 5.62 -7.90 -2.86
C ALA A 69 4.24 -7.51 -2.29
N ARG A 70 3.34 -7.00 -3.14
CA ARG A 70 1.95 -6.68 -2.73
C ARG A 70 1.19 -7.93 -2.30
N TYR A 71 1.29 -9.01 -3.07
CA TYR A 71 0.64 -10.28 -2.73
C TYR A 71 1.30 -10.96 -1.52
N LEU A 72 2.61 -10.83 -1.36
CA LEU A 72 3.29 -11.27 -0.14
C LEU A 72 2.77 -10.52 1.09
N LEU A 73 2.70 -9.19 1.05
CA LEU A 73 2.11 -8.39 2.14
C LEU A 73 0.65 -8.76 2.39
N ASN A 74 -0.14 -8.99 1.34
CA ASN A 74 -1.52 -9.49 1.45
C ASN A 74 -1.60 -10.82 2.20
N LYS A 75 -0.76 -11.79 1.84
CA LYS A 75 -0.72 -13.09 2.54
C LYS A 75 -0.33 -12.93 4.01
N VAL A 76 0.70 -12.13 4.31
CA VAL A 76 1.13 -11.89 5.69
C VAL A 76 0.03 -11.18 6.48
N ALA A 77 -0.60 -10.15 5.92
CA ALA A 77 -1.74 -9.46 6.51
C ALA A 77 -2.87 -10.43 6.87
N ILE A 78 -3.23 -11.34 5.95
CA ILE A 78 -4.27 -12.35 6.19
C ILE A 78 -3.87 -13.31 7.32
N VAL A 79 -2.67 -13.91 7.23
CA VAL A 79 -2.20 -14.92 8.19
C VAL A 79 -2.06 -14.34 9.60
N ARG A 80 -1.63 -13.07 9.70
CA ARG A 80 -1.42 -12.40 10.98
C ARG A 80 -2.63 -11.61 11.47
N ASN A 81 -3.72 -11.60 10.70
CA ASN A 81 -4.93 -10.84 10.98
C ASN A 81 -4.67 -9.33 11.18
N ILE A 82 -3.83 -8.75 10.31
CA ILE A 82 -3.46 -7.32 10.34
C ILE A 82 -4.11 -6.61 9.14
N PRO A 83 -4.83 -5.49 9.33
CA PRO A 83 -5.39 -4.69 8.24
C PRO A 83 -4.33 -4.24 7.23
N LEU A 84 -4.67 -4.33 5.94
CA LEU A 84 -3.81 -3.88 4.85
C LEU A 84 -4.47 -2.73 4.09
N PHE A 85 -3.77 -1.60 4.02
CA PHE A 85 -4.16 -0.42 3.26
C PHE A 85 -3.41 -0.42 1.94
N HIS A 86 -4.10 -0.72 0.84
CA HIS A 86 -3.49 -0.87 -0.48
C HIS A 86 -3.65 0.37 -1.34
N GLY A 87 -2.56 0.80 -1.96
CA GLY A 87 -2.52 1.87 -2.95
C GLY A 87 -1.69 1.47 -4.17
N ALA A 88 -2.21 1.73 -5.38
CA ALA A 88 -1.50 1.45 -6.62
C ALA A 88 -1.67 2.60 -7.63
N VAL A 89 -0.64 2.79 -8.47
CA VAL A 89 -0.60 3.83 -9.50
C VAL A 89 -0.08 3.27 -10.81
N HIS A 90 -0.69 3.67 -11.92
CA HIS A 90 -0.19 3.51 -13.27
C HIS A 90 -0.54 4.73 -14.12
N GLY A 91 0.45 5.52 -14.52
CA GLY A 91 0.24 6.76 -15.27
C GLY A 91 -0.65 7.75 -14.52
N PHE A 92 -1.80 8.08 -15.12
CA PHE A 92 -2.85 8.91 -14.52
C PHE A 92 -3.84 8.13 -13.65
N VAL A 93 -3.76 6.80 -13.64
CA VAL A 93 -4.69 5.93 -12.93
C VAL A 93 -4.18 5.62 -11.54
N GLY A 94 -5.09 5.70 -10.57
CA GLY A 94 -4.86 5.35 -9.18
C GLY A 94 -5.91 4.39 -8.65
N GLN A 95 -5.53 3.52 -7.73
CA GLN A 95 -6.40 2.53 -7.12
C GLN A 95 -6.16 2.47 -5.61
N VAL A 96 -7.22 2.43 -4.81
CA VAL A 96 -7.16 2.27 -3.35
C VAL A 96 -8.22 1.29 -2.88
N THR A 97 -7.84 0.40 -1.96
CA THR A 97 -8.78 -0.46 -1.23
C THR A 97 -8.20 -0.78 0.15
N THR A 98 -9.07 -1.13 1.09
CA THR A 98 -8.70 -1.55 2.44
C THR A 98 -9.12 -2.99 2.64
N VAL A 99 -8.18 -3.84 3.07
CA VAL A 99 -8.43 -5.25 3.39
C VAL A 99 -8.46 -5.39 4.91
N ILE A 100 -9.58 -5.87 5.43
CA ILE A 100 -9.72 -6.34 6.80
C ILE A 100 -9.77 -7.88 6.73
N PRO A 101 -8.70 -8.58 7.16
CA PRO A 101 -8.66 -10.04 7.12
C PRO A 101 -9.87 -10.67 7.81
N GLY A 102 -10.36 -11.77 7.24
CA GLY A 102 -11.57 -12.47 7.72
C GLY A 102 -12.89 -11.78 7.35
N GLU A 103 -12.93 -10.46 7.23
CA GLU A 103 -14.16 -9.69 7.00
C GLU A 103 -14.38 -9.29 5.53
N THR A 104 -13.32 -8.99 4.78
CA THR A 104 -13.42 -8.41 3.43
C THR A 104 -12.75 -9.26 2.36
N ALA A 105 -13.01 -8.92 1.09
CA ALA A 105 -12.21 -9.39 -0.03
C ALA A 105 -10.74 -8.98 0.18
N CYS A 106 -9.81 -9.88 -0.13
CA CYS A 106 -8.38 -9.58 -0.11
C CYS A 106 -7.87 -9.15 -1.49
N LEU A 107 -6.60 -8.76 -1.59
CA LEU A 107 -6.02 -8.30 -2.86
C LEU A 107 -6.08 -9.38 -3.94
N ARG A 108 -5.91 -10.66 -3.58
CA ARG A 108 -6.01 -11.80 -4.50
C ARG A 108 -7.45 -12.07 -4.96
N CYS A 109 -8.48 -11.68 -4.20
CA CYS A 109 -9.86 -11.70 -4.70
C CYS A 109 -10.07 -10.68 -5.81
N ILE A 110 -9.46 -9.49 -5.69
CA ILE A 110 -9.59 -8.41 -6.67
C ILE A 110 -8.78 -8.71 -7.93
N PHE A 111 -7.55 -9.19 -7.74
CA PHE A 111 -6.60 -9.47 -8.80
C PHE A 111 -6.16 -10.94 -8.71
N PRO A 112 -6.95 -11.88 -9.26
CA PRO A 112 -6.70 -13.32 -9.09
C PRO A 112 -5.42 -13.77 -9.80
N ASN A 113 -5.11 -13.17 -10.94
CA ASN A 113 -3.95 -13.49 -11.75
C ASN A 113 -2.85 -12.45 -11.54
N ASP A 114 -1.60 -12.91 -11.64
CA ASP A 114 -0.48 -11.98 -11.70
C ASP A 114 -0.58 -11.16 -13.00
N PRO A 115 -0.42 -9.83 -12.91
CA PRO A 115 -0.45 -8.98 -14.09
C PRO A 115 0.82 -9.19 -14.92
N PRO A 116 0.77 -8.85 -16.22
CA PRO A 116 1.91 -8.99 -17.10
C PRO A 116 3.12 -8.18 -16.61
N GLU A 117 4.31 -8.76 -16.78
CA GLU A 117 5.56 -8.06 -16.50
C GLU A 117 5.70 -6.81 -17.39
N GLY A 118 6.10 -5.70 -16.79
CA GLY A 118 6.28 -4.45 -17.53
C GLY A 118 6.79 -3.30 -16.67
N VAL A 119 7.38 -2.32 -17.33
CA VAL A 119 7.69 -1.03 -16.72
C VAL A 119 6.52 -0.10 -16.99
N PHE A 120 5.81 0.25 -15.93
CA PHE A 120 4.65 1.11 -16.00
C PHE A 120 5.07 2.56 -15.71
N PRO A 121 4.77 3.53 -16.59
CA PRO A 121 5.07 4.93 -16.31
C PRO A 121 4.25 5.40 -15.10
N ILE A 122 4.82 6.31 -14.30
CA ILE A 122 4.20 6.85 -13.09
C ILE A 122 4.27 8.37 -13.10
N ILE A 123 3.16 9.02 -12.77
CA ILE A 123 3.05 10.46 -12.66
C ILE A 123 3.02 10.84 -11.17
N GLY A 124 3.89 11.76 -10.76
CA GLY A 124 4.02 12.18 -9.36
C GLY A 124 2.73 12.76 -8.77
N ALA A 125 1.94 13.48 -9.57
CA ALA A 125 0.62 13.97 -9.14
C ALA A 125 -0.33 12.83 -8.78
N THR A 126 -0.36 11.76 -9.58
CA THR A 126 -1.16 10.56 -9.28
C THR A 126 -0.70 9.88 -7.99
N CYS A 127 0.62 9.78 -7.76
CA CYS A 127 1.15 9.29 -6.48
C CYS A 127 0.67 10.12 -5.29
N GLY A 128 0.67 11.45 -5.40
CA GLY A 128 0.19 12.32 -4.34
C GLY A 128 -1.29 12.12 -4.03
N VAL A 129 -2.14 12.00 -5.06
CA VAL A 129 -3.58 11.74 -4.89
C VAL A 129 -3.81 10.38 -4.22
N VAL A 130 -3.23 9.31 -4.77
CA VAL A 130 -3.43 7.95 -4.24
C VAL A 130 -2.89 7.82 -2.82
N ALA A 131 -1.70 8.36 -2.53
CA ALA A 131 -1.13 8.34 -1.19
C ALA A 131 -2.02 9.11 -0.19
N SER A 132 -2.60 10.24 -0.60
CA SER A 132 -3.51 11.02 0.27
C SER A 132 -4.78 10.23 0.61
N ILE A 133 -5.35 9.52 -0.36
CA ILE A 133 -6.53 8.66 -0.15
C ILE A 133 -6.15 7.48 0.75
N GLN A 134 -5.05 6.79 0.46
CA GLN A 134 -4.56 5.64 1.24
C GLN A 134 -4.28 6.03 2.71
N VAL A 135 -3.61 7.16 2.96
CA VAL A 135 -3.39 7.66 4.32
C VAL A 135 -4.70 8.06 4.99
N THR A 136 -5.67 8.59 4.24
CA THR A 136 -7.01 8.88 4.79
C THR A 136 -7.70 7.62 5.28
N GLU A 137 -7.56 6.48 4.60
CA GLU A 137 -8.05 5.19 5.07
C GLU A 137 -7.41 4.76 6.40
N VAL A 138 -6.08 4.90 6.51
CA VAL A 138 -5.33 4.61 7.74
C VAL A 138 -5.84 5.47 8.90
N LEU A 139 -5.98 6.79 8.67
CA LEU A 139 -6.48 7.71 9.70
C LEU A 139 -7.91 7.39 10.13
N LYS A 140 -8.79 7.05 9.19
CA LYS A 140 -10.16 6.61 9.50
C LYS A 140 -10.17 5.36 10.37
N TYR A 141 -9.31 4.38 10.06
CA TYR A 141 -9.18 3.17 10.84
C TYR A 141 -8.71 3.47 12.27
N ILE A 142 -7.58 4.16 12.43
CA ILE A 142 -7.00 4.49 13.74
C ILE A 142 -7.98 5.32 14.59
N SER A 143 -8.66 6.29 13.98
CA SER A 143 -9.61 7.18 14.67
C SER A 143 -11.03 6.62 14.77
N SER A 144 -11.28 5.39 14.29
CA SER A 144 -12.62 4.78 14.23
C SER A 144 -13.69 5.71 13.63
N THR A 145 -13.31 6.44 12.57
CA THR A 145 -14.15 7.50 11.96
C THR A 145 -14.52 7.16 10.52
N GLY A 146 -15.78 7.42 10.16
CA GLY A 146 -16.27 7.27 8.79
C GLY A 146 -16.39 5.81 8.35
N THR A 147 -16.30 5.56 7.04
CA THR A 147 -16.40 4.23 6.44
C THR A 147 -15.18 3.93 5.57
N LEU A 148 -14.59 2.75 5.74
CA LEU A 148 -13.41 2.33 4.97
C LEU A 148 -13.78 1.95 3.53
N ALA A 149 -12.78 1.97 2.65
CA ALA A 149 -12.85 1.49 1.27
C ALA A 149 -12.73 -0.04 1.18
N THR A 150 -13.50 -0.75 2.01
CA THR A 150 -13.57 -2.22 2.07
C THR A 150 -14.57 -2.76 1.06
N ASN A 151 -14.31 -3.94 0.46
CA ASN A 151 -15.19 -4.58 -0.54
C ASN A 151 -15.51 -3.68 -1.75
N ARG A 152 -14.62 -2.75 -2.05
CA ARG A 152 -14.67 -1.89 -3.23
C ARG A 152 -13.26 -1.43 -3.58
N LEU A 153 -13.03 -1.22 -4.86
CA LEU A 153 -11.84 -0.57 -5.39
C LEU A 153 -12.22 0.87 -5.75
N LEU A 154 -11.67 1.83 -5.01
CA LEU A 154 -11.73 3.22 -5.43
C LEU A 154 -10.76 3.39 -6.60
N PHE A 155 -11.28 3.90 -7.72
CA PHE A 155 -10.55 4.10 -8.96
C PHE A 155 -10.51 5.59 -9.30
N TRP A 156 -9.30 6.15 -9.38
CA TRP A 156 -9.05 7.51 -9.81
C TRP A 156 -8.55 7.51 -11.25
N ASP A 157 -9.23 8.22 -12.14
CA ASP A 157 -8.77 8.51 -13.50
C ASP A 157 -8.36 9.98 -13.58
N GLY A 158 -7.07 10.25 -13.49
CA GLY A 158 -6.53 11.61 -13.59
C GLY A 158 -6.58 12.20 -15.00
N ALA A 159 -6.75 11.40 -16.05
CA ALA A 159 -6.87 11.91 -17.42
C ALA A 159 -8.29 12.44 -17.67
N ALA A 160 -9.29 11.76 -17.13
CA ALA A 160 -10.68 12.18 -17.16
C ALA A 160 -11.07 13.09 -15.97
N THR A 161 -10.24 13.16 -14.92
CA THR A 161 -10.54 13.82 -13.64
C THR A 161 -11.81 13.25 -13.00
N THR A 162 -11.90 11.92 -12.94
CA THR A 162 -13.05 11.21 -12.36
C THR A 162 -12.63 10.26 -11.27
N MET A 163 -13.56 9.99 -10.35
CA MET A 163 -13.41 8.99 -9.30
C MET A 163 -14.63 8.09 -9.32
N SER A 164 -14.41 6.79 -9.36
CA SER A 164 -15.44 5.76 -9.35
C SER A 164 -15.14 4.70 -8.31
N GLU A 165 -16.17 3.96 -7.91
CA GLU A 165 -16.04 2.82 -7.03
C GLU A 165 -16.47 1.57 -7.80
N ILE A 166 -15.65 0.54 -7.75
CA ILE A 166 -15.94 -0.77 -8.32
C ILE A 166 -16.19 -1.73 -7.15
N PRO A 167 -17.41 -2.26 -6.97
CA PRO A 167 -17.68 -3.26 -5.93
C PRO A 167 -16.81 -4.50 -6.10
N VAL A 168 -16.38 -5.08 -4.98
CA VAL A 168 -15.56 -6.29 -4.95
C VAL A 168 -16.19 -7.25 -3.93
N GLU A 169 -16.23 -8.53 -4.29
CA GLU A 169 -16.68 -9.59 -3.39
C GLU A 169 -15.52 -10.51 -3.01
N ARG A 170 -15.60 -11.05 -1.80
CA ARG A 170 -14.66 -12.08 -1.37
C ARG A 170 -14.93 -13.35 -2.15
N ASP A 171 -13.89 -13.89 -2.78
CA ASP A 171 -13.96 -15.16 -3.51
C ASP A 171 -13.82 -16.36 -2.53
N PRO A 172 -14.83 -17.25 -2.42
CA PRO A 172 -14.73 -18.47 -1.61
C PRO A 172 -13.60 -19.42 -2.04
N GLY A 173 -13.17 -19.34 -3.30
CA GLY A 173 -12.07 -20.13 -3.86
C GLY A 173 -10.71 -19.44 -3.78
N CYS A 174 -10.61 -18.26 -3.16
CA CYS A 174 -9.39 -17.45 -3.15
C CYS A 174 -8.19 -18.21 -2.58
N LEU A 175 -7.08 -18.23 -3.33
CA LEU A 175 -5.85 -18.91 -2.93
C LEU A 175 -5.24 -18.39 -1.62
N ASP A 176 -5.48 -17.12 -1.29
CA ASP A 176 -4.87 -16.47 -0.12
C ASP A 176 -5.81 -16.43 1.09
N CYS A 177 -7.12 -16.22 0.91
CA CYS A 177 -8.03 -15.93 2.03
C CYS A 177 -9.21 -16.91 2.18
N LYS A 178 -9.29 -18.01 1.42
CA LYS A 178 -10.41 -18.97 1.56
C LYS A 178 -10.56 -19.54 2.98
N ASP A 179 -9.44 -19.77 3.67
CA ASP A 179 -9.40 -20.40 5.01
C ASP A 179 -9.39 -19.37 6.15
N ALA A 180 -9.32 -18.06 5.84
CA ALA A 180 -9.39 -17.00 6.83
C ALA A 180 -10.85 -16.81 7.25
N GLY A 181 -11.26 -17.31 8.41
CA GLY A 181 -12.67 -17.36 8.83
C GLY A 181 -13.42 -16.02 8.68
N VAL A 182 -14.69 -16.08 8.28
CA VAL A 182 -15.69 -15.07 8.61
C VAL A 182 -16.37 -15.64 9.85
N ASP A 183 -16.13 -15.09 11.03
CA ASP A 183 -17.02 -15.35 12.17
C ASP A 183 -18.30 -14.49 12.02
#